data_AF-A0A4Q6JDW5-F1
#
_entry.id   AF-A0A4Q6JDW5-F1
#
_cell.length_a   1.000
_cell.length_b   1.000
_cell.length_c   1.000
_cell.angle_alpha   90.00
_cell.angle_beta   90.00
_cell.angle_gamma   90.00
#
_symmetry.space_group_name_H-M   'P 1'
#
loop_
_entity.id
_entity.type
_entity.pdbx_description
1 polymer ?
#
loop_
_entity_poly.entity_id
_entity_poly.type
_entity_poly.pdbx_seq_one_letter_code
_entity_poly.pdbx_strand_id
1 'polypeptide(L)'
;MSKRKIVSALKRKNIPFVRVEYVRGCPTPSGYANGWDIEISEATEDRLFEAGFSNISTVNEIDTTEEALKWICSMPNLVLIKQNVDSVK
;
A
#
# COMPACT_ATOMS: atom_id res chain seq x y z
N MET A 1 17.27 0.28 3.38
CA MET A 1 16.70 -0.52 4.49
C MET A 1 15.19 -0.31 4.64
N SER A 2 14.70 0.93 4.69
CA SER A 2 13.28 1.26 4.96
C SER A 2 12.27 0.77 3.91
N LYS A 3 12.53 0.98 2.61
CA LYS A 3 11.67 0.47 1.51
C LYS A 3 11.43 -1.03 1.58
N ARG A 4 12.48 -1.80 1.88
CA ARG A 4 12.40 -3.27 2.01
C ARG A 4 11.49 -3.69 3.17
N LYS A 5 11.46 -2.93 4.28
CA LYS A 5 10.57 -3.21 5.41
C LYS A 5 9.10 -2.99 5.03
N ILE A 6 8.78 -1.89 4.35
CA ILE A 6 7.44 -1.56 3.86
C ILE A 6 6.95 -2.63 2.88
N VAL A 7 7.77 -2.96 1.87
CA VAL A 7 7.46 -4.01 0.89
C VAL A 7 7.24 -5.36 1.56
N SER A 8 8.08 -5.72 2.54
CA SER A 8 7.92 -6.97 3.29
C SER A 8 6.64 -6.98 4.13
N ALA A 9 6.24 -5.84 4.71
CA ALA A 9 5.00 -5.72 5.46
C ALA A 9 3.76 -5.91 4.55
N LEU A 10 3.72 -5.25 3.38
CA LEU A 10 2.65 -5.43 2.40
C LEU A 10 2.54 -6.88 1.93
N LYS A 11 3.68 -7.51 1.60
CA LYS A 11 3.73 -8.92 1.18
C LYS A 11 3.23 -9.87 2.27
N ARG A 12 3.58 -9.65 3.54
CA ARG A 12 3.09 -10.48 4.65
C ARG A 12 1.58 -10.42 4.82
N LYS A 13 0.95 -9.32 4.40
CA LYS A 13 -0.51 -9.15 4.40
C LYS A 13 -1.17 -9.54 3.08
N ASN A 14 -0.39 -10.05 2.13
CA ASN A 14 -0.81 -10.35 0.76
C ASN A 14 -1.45 -9.15 0.05
N ILE A 15 -0.96 -7.94 0.30
CA ILE A 15 -1.45 -6.72 -0.32
C ILE A 15 -0.61 -6.47 -1.58
N PRO A 16 -1.21 -6.59 -2.80
CA PRO A 16 -0.54 -6.17 -4.02
C PRO A 16 -0.28 -4.67 -4.00
N PHE A 17 0.82 -4.24 -4.59
CA PHE A 17 1.16 -2.83 -4.72
C PHE A 17 1.75 -2.58 -6.11
N VAL A 18 1.48 -1.39 -6.65
CA VAL A 18 2.02 -0.92 -7.93
C VAL A 18 3.38 -0.28 -7.70
N ARG A 19 3.48 0.62 -6.72
CA ARG A 19 4.69 1.39 -6.43
C ARG A 19 4.88 1.62 -4.94
N VAL A 20 6.13 1.63 -4.51
CA VAL A 20 6.56 2.08 -3.19
C VAL A 20 7.81 2.91 -3.39
N GLU A 21 7.74 4.21 -3.19
CA GLU A 21 8.83 5.15 -3.45
C GLU A 21 9.00 6.13 -2.30
N TYR A 22 10.25 6.53 -2.05
CA TYR A 22 10.53 7.57 -1.07
C TYR A 22 10.74 8.87 -1.83
N VAL A 23 9.79 9.79 -1.69
CA VAL A 23 9.82 11.09 -2.35
C VAL A 23 10.47 12.11 -1.41
N ARG A 24 11.36 12.93 -1.98
CA ARG A 24 12.06 14.00 -1.25
C ARG A 24 11.82 15.33 -1.91
N GLY A 25 11.66 16.37 -1.11
CA GLY A 25 11.52 17.72 -1.61
C GLY A 25 10.27 17.94 -2.44
N CYS A 26 9.16 17.28 -2.10
CA CYS A 26 7.87 17.56 -2.75
C CYS A 26 7.39 18.94 -2.29
N PRO A 27 7.18 19.92 -3.18
CA PRO A 27 6.76 21.25 -2.79
C PRO A 27 5.32 21.24 -2.27
N THR A 28 5.13 21.74 -1.04
CA THR A 28 3.82 21.91 -0.41
C THR A 28 3.60 23.39 -0.07
N PRO A 29 2.35 23.84 0.18
CA PRO A 29 2.09 25.25 0.56
C PRO A 29 2.87 25.73 1.80
N SER A 30 3.32 24.80 2.66
CA SER A 30 4.11 25.08 3.86
C SER A 30 5.63 24.87 3.70
N GLY A 31 6.11 24.48 2.51
CA GLY A 31 7.53 24.28 2.23
C GLY A 31 7.80 23.02 1.40
N TYR A 32 8.52 22.06 1.97
CA TYR A 32 8.86 20.81 1.31
C TYR A 32 8.51 19.61 2.21
N ALA A 33 7.85 18.62 1.64
CA ALA A 33 7.55 17.35 2.27
C ALA A 33 8.50 16.24 1.81
N ASN A 34 8.78 15.31 2.71
CA ASN A 34 9.47 14.07 2.40
C ASN A 34 8.61 12.93 2.96
N GLY A 35 8.49 11.83 2.23
CA GLY A 35 7.62 10.76 2.62
C GLY A 35 7.68 9.57 1.69
N TRP A 36 6.75 8.64 1.92
CA TRP A 36 6.52 7.46 1.13
C TRP A 36 5.28 7.63 0.28
N ASP A 37 5.44 7.42 -1.01
CA ASP A 37 4.33 7.23 -1.92
C ASP A 37 4.11 5.73 -2.08
N ILE A 38 2.96 5.27 -1.61
CA ILE A 38 2.52 3.89 -1.73
C ILE A 38 1.30 3.86 -2.64
N GLU A 39 1.49 3.24 -3.80
CA GLU A 39 0.46 3.09 -4.82
C GLU A 39 -0.04 1.65 -4.86
N ILE A 40 -1.35 1.48 -4.83
CA ILE A 40 -2.04 0.20 -5.00
C ILE A 40 -3.01 0.31 -6.19
N SER A 41 -3.42 -0.83 -6.74
CA SER A 41 -4.46 -0.84 -7.75
C SER A 41 -5.83 -0.59 -7.13
N GLU A 42 -6.74 -0.02 -7.93
CA GLU A 42 -8.17 0.11 -7.58
C GLU A 42 -8.76 -1.24 -7.14
N ALA A 43 -8.46 -2.33 -7.85
CA ALA A 43 -8.88 -3.68 -7.44
C ALA A 43 -8.32 -4.14 -6.07
N THR A 44 -7.19 -3.60 -5.61
CA THR A 44 -6.66 -3.87 -4.27
C THR A 44 -7.37 -3.00 -3.23
N GLU A 45 -7.64 -1.75 -3.58
CA GLU A 45 -8.39 -0.80 -2.77
C GLU A 45 -9.81 -1.34 -2.49
N ASP A 46 -10.54 -1.77 -3.52
CA ASP A 46 -11.88 -2.37 -3.40
C ASP A 46 -11.88 -3.55 -2.42
N ARG A 47 -10.89 -4.44 -2.54
CA ARG A 47 -10.76 -5.61 -1.65
C ARG A 47 -10.46 -5.23 -0.21
N LEU A 48 -9.74 -4.13 0.00
CA LEU A 48 -9.48 -3.61 1.34
C LEU A 48 -10.74 -2.93 1.92
N PHE A 49 -11.51 -2.22 1.09
CA PHE A 49 -12.83 -1.69 1.45
C PHE A 49 -13.82 -2.79 1.82
N GLU A 50 -13.95 -3.85 1.02
CA GLU A 50 -14.78 -5.02 1.30
C GLU A 50 -14.38 -5.71 2.61
N ALA A 51 -13.08 -5.68 2.94
CA ALA A 51 -12.55 -6.19 4.20
C ALA A 51 -12.69 -5.20 5.38
N GLY A 52 -13.38 -4.07 5.20
CA GLY A 52 -13.69 -3.08 6.23
C GLY A 52 -12.59 -2.04 6.48
N PHE A 53 -11.61 -1.91 5.60
CA PHE A 53 -10.54 -0.92 5.71
C PHE A 53 -10.83 0.28 4.81
N SER A 54 -11.26 1.39 5.42
CA SER A 54 -11.69 2.59 4.70
C SER A 54 -10.67 3.72 4.63
N ASN A 55 -9.57 3.63 5.38
CA ASN A 55 -8.52 4.64 5.39
C ASN A 55 -7.46 4.34 4.34
N ILE A 56 -7.87 4.33 3.07
CA ILE A 56 -7.03 4.01 1.93
C ILE A 56 -7.50 4.73 0.66
N SER A 57 -6.53 5.03 -0.21
CA SER A 57 -6.70 5.52 -1.58
C SER A 57 -5.81 4.70 -2.52
N THR A 58 -5.98 4.82 -3.83
CA THR A 58 -5.03 4.28 -4.82
C THR A 58 -3.61 4.82 -4.63
N VAL A 59 -3.46 6.08 -4.22
CA VAL A 59 -2.18 6.73 -3.92
C VAL A 59 -2.20 7.23 -2.47
N ASN A 60 -1.24 6.79 -1.67
CA ASN A 60 -1.15 7.14 -0.25
C ASN A 60 0.24 7.74 0.04
N GLU A 61 0.23 8.98 0.51
CA GLU A 61 1.42 9.73 0.91
C GLU A 61 1.59 9.62 2.44
N ILE A 62 2.75 9.17 2.92
CA ILE A 62 3.01 8.92 4.33
C ILE A 62 4.39 9.44 4.74
N ASP A 63 4.43 10.36 5.71
CA ASP A 63 5.65 11.12 6.05
C ASP A 63 6.83 10.25 6.52
N THR A 64 6.56 9.26 7.38
CA THR A 64 7.62 8.44 8.00
C THR A 64 7.52 6.95 7.70
N THR A 65 8.66 6.24 7.86
CA THR A 65 8.68 4.77 7.71
C THR A 65 7.85 4.10 8.81
N GLU A 66 7.91 4.64 10.02
CA GLU A 66 7.19 4.15 11.18
C GLU A 66 5.67 4.28 10.99
N GLU A 67 5.20 5.40 10.48
CA GLU A 67 3.77 5.60 10.14
C GLU A 67 3.34 4.67 9.02
N ALA A 68 4.14 4.53 7.96
CA ALA A 68 3.84 3.61 6.86
C ALA A 68 3.70 2.17 7.36
N LEU A 69 4.60 1.73 8.27
CA LEU A 69 4.50 0.41 8.88
C LEU A 69 3.30 0.26 9.82
N LYS A 70 2.95 1.29 10.60
CA LYS A 70 1.75 1.27 11.46
C LYS A 70 0.48 1.19 10.63
N TRP A 71 0.40 1.97 9.55
CA TRP A 71 -0.71 1.95 8.60
C TRP A 71 -0.84 0.58 7.92
N ILE A 72 0.26 0.00 7.43
CA ILE A 72 0.22 -1.36 6.89
C ILE A 72 -0.20 -2.36 7.98
N CYS A 73 0.28 -2.22 9.20
CA CYS A 73 -0.08 -3.08 10.33
C CYS A 73 -1.56 -3.00 10.74
N SER A 74 -2.27 -1.90 10.46
CA SER A 74 -3.72 -1.81 10.73
C SER A 74 -4.60 -2.41 9.63
N MET A 75 -4.07 -2.66 8.43
CA MET A 75 -4.83 -3.28 7.33
C MET A 75 -5.27 -4.73 7.65
N PRO A 76 -6.39 -5.21 7.11
CA PRO A 76 -6.68 -6.64 7.10
C PRO A 76 -5.68 -7.39 6.21
N ASN A 77 -5.56 -8.70 6.42
CA ASN A 77 -4.84 -9.57 5.50
C ASN A 77 -5.78 -9.90 4.33
N LEU A 78 -5.32 -9.73 3.10
CA LEU A 78 -6.08 -10.18 1.94
C LEU A 78 -5.88 -11.69 1.76
N VAL A 79 -6.97 -12.43 1.58
CA VAL A 79 -6.89 -13.85 1.22
C VAL A 79 -6.42 -13.92 -0.23
N LEU A 80 -5.37 -14.69 -0.53
CA LEU A 80 -5.03 -15.00 -1.91
C LEU A 80 -6.15 -15.89 -2.48
N ILE A 81 -7.13 -15.28 -3.14
CA ILE A 81 -8.00 -16.03 -4.04
C ILE A 81 -7.08 -16.42 -5.20
N LYS A 82 -6.66 -17.69 -5.23
CA LYS A 82 -6.09 -18.26 -6.46
C LYS A 82 -7.16 -18.05 -7.51
N GLN A 83 -6.91 -17.15 -8.47
CA GLN A 83 -7.69 -17.17 -9.69
C GLN A 83 -7.44 -18.56 -10.28
N ASN A 84 -8.43 -19.45 -10.15
CA ASN A 84 -8.51 -20.62 -11.01
C ASN A 84 -8.60 -20.04 -12.42
N VAL A 85 -7.46 -20.04 -13.11
CA VAL A 85 -7.45 -19.94 -14.56
C VAL A 85 -8.00 -21.29 -15.01
N ASP A 86 -9.33 -21.42 -14.97
CA ASP A 86 -10.02 -22.57 -15.52
C ASP A 86 -9.73 -22.58 -17.01
N SER A 87 -8.98 -23.61 -17.38
CA SER A 87 -8.67 -24.08 -18.72
C SER A 87 -9.80 -23.78 -19.71
N VAL A 88 -9.58 -22.81 -20.60
CA VAL A 88 -10.32 -22.76 -21.86
C VAL A 88 -9.59 -23.66 -22.83
N LYS A 89 -10.29 -24.71 -23.24
CA LYS A 89 -9.91 -25.77 -24.18
C LYS A 89 -9.39 -25.24 -25.51
#